data_AF-A0A0K8P2T3-F1
#
_entry.id   AF-A0A0K8P2T3-F1
#
_cell.length_a   1.000
_cell.length_b   1.000
_cell.length_c   1.000
_cell.angle_alpha   90.00
_cell.angle_beta   90.00
_cell.angle_gamma   90.00
#
_symmetry.space_group_name_H-M   'P 1'
#
loop_
_entity.id
_entity.type
_entity.pdbx_description
1 polymer ?
#
loop_
_entity_poly.entity_id
_entity_poly.type
_entity_poly.pdbx_seq_one_letter_code
_entity_poly.pdbx_strand_id
1 'polypeptide(L)'
;MSTYVIWGEDDHQVRAKALATAYSTTAGSVKDKPKTIGGLDRLVFWGHGDVHRFCTLTADEFVAYVGEWRKKNPGLATVEMLTCNARHRQTGHSSYTDQVVTALSRKPKNQADKVKFRALPVATTASNKTCDWSILKWHPGSATWAYVAAPTKAVENHEDNHMHEAVAMLENFMLPRGTGIGYRQAYAGFSASKGITLQSPFAVKYKYDQKKVDTFNDTLKRVQKDAYIIAGTIGLLRWMLVDIN
;
A
#
# COMPACT_ATOMS: atom_id res chain seq x y z
N MET A 1 9.17 16.86 16.73
CA MET A 1 9.24 16.11 15.47
C MET A 1 8.02 16.44 14.64
N SER A 2 8.20 17.03 13.46
CA SER A 2 7.10 17.48 12.58
C SER A 2 7.09 16.67 11.29
N THR A 3 5.90 16.21 10.91
CA THR A 3 5.64 15.43 9.69
C THR A 3 4.81 16.27 8.74
N TYR A 4 4.94 16.10 7.42
CA TYR A 4 4.02 16.69 6.43
C TYR A 4 3.58 15.64 5.43
N VAL A 5 2.28 15.55 5.16
CA VAL A 5 1.71 14.57 4.23
C VAL A 5 1.56 15.20 2.85
N ILE A 6 1.89 14.46 1.80
CA ILE A 6 1.81 14.90 0.40
C ILE A 6 0.95 13.90 -0.37
N TRP A 7 -0.09 14.34 -1.06
CA TRP A 7 -0.83 13.50 -2.00
C TRP A 7 -0.32 13.68 -3.43
N GLY A 8 -0.23 12.59 -4.19
CA GLY A 8 0.13 12.62 -5.61
C GLY A 8 -0.99 13.20 -6.47
N GLU A 9 -2.05 12.42 -6.61
CA GLU A 9 -3.21 12.70 -7.47
C GLU A 9 -4.43 13.14 -6.64
N ASP A 10 -5.39 13.82 -7.26
CA ASP A 10 -6.50 14.45 -6.53
C ASP A 10 -7.43 13.41 -5.87
N ASP A 11 -7.52 12.20 -6.41
CA ASP A 11 -8.26 11.08 -5.81
C ASP A 11 -7.63 10.56 -4.51
N HIS A 12 -6.36 10.91 -4.25
CA HIS A 12 -5.66 10.61 -3.01
C HIS A 12 -5.79 11.70 -1.94
N GLN A 13 -6.36 12.86 -2.27
CA GLN A 13 -6.45 13.98 -1.33
C GLN A 13 -7.19 13.59 -0.04
N VAL A 14 -8.31 12.88 -0.13
CA VAL A 14 -9.10 12.49 1.04
C VAL A 14 -8.30 11.53 1.94
N ARG A 15 -7.56 10.59 1.34
CA ARG A 15 -6.66 9.65 2.06
C ARG A 15 -5.57 10.39 2.80
N ALA A 16 -4.89 11.32 2.12
CA ALA A 16 -3.81 12.10 2.68
C ALA A 16 -4.28 13.02 3.81
N LYS A 17 -5.45 13.66 3.70
CA LYS A 17 -6.04 14.46 4.77
C LYS A 17 -6.40 13.62 5.99
N ALA A 18 -6.95 12.42 5.79
CA ALA A 18 -7.23 11.49 6.88
C ALA A 18 -5.93 11.02 7.57
N LEU A 19 -4.88 10.73 6.80
CA LEU A 19 -3.57 10.37 7.32
C LEU A 19 -2.94 11.52 8.12
N ALA A 20 -3.00 12.74 7.59
CA ALA A 20 -2.49 13.93 8.25
C ALA A 20 -3.21 14.19 9.58
N THR A 21 -4.53 14.01 9.62
CA THR A 21 -5.31 14.06 10.86
C THR A 21 -4.81 13.03 11.88
N ALA A 22 -4.60 11.78 11.46
CA ALA A 22 -4.09 10.72 12.34
C ALA A 22 -2.67 11.00 12.85
N TYR A 23 -1.88 11.79 12.11
CA TYR A 23 -0.52 12.19 12.48
C TYR A 23 -0.44 13.58 13.09
N SER A 24 -1.59 14.23 13.39
CA SER A 24 -1.67 15.58 13.93
C SER A 24 -0.85 16.59 13.11
N THR A 25 -1.04 16.56 11.80
CA THR A 25 -0.36 17.44 10.84
C THR A 25 -1.29 17.88 9.71
N THR A 26 -0.74 18.63 8.75
CA THR A 26 -1.37 19.10 7.52
C THR A 26 -0.94 18.27 6.32
N ALA A 27 -1.73 18.33 5.24
CA ALA A 27 -1.41 17.73 3.96
C ALA A 27 -1.35 18.77 2.84
N GLY A 28 -0.58 18.50 1.78
CA GLY A 28 -0.54 19.28 0.52
C GLY A 28 -0.43 18.40 -0.72
N SER A 29 -0.51 19.00 -1.90
CA SER A 29 -0.34 18.30 -3.18
C SER A 29 1.14 18.14 -3.53
N VAL A 30 1.50 17.10 -4.28
CA VAL A 30 2.82 16.98 -4.93
C VAL A 30 3.07 18.11 -5.93
N LYS A 31 2.01 18.76 -6.43
CA LYS A 31 2.07 19.94 -7.31
C LYS A 31 2.44 21.22 -6.56
N ASP A 32 2.31 21.23 -5.22
CA ASP A 32 2.67 22.39 -4.42
C ASP A 32 4.20 22.55 -4.40
N LYS A 33 4.67 23.79 -4.46
CA LYS A 33 6.11 24.05 -4.32
C LYS A 33 6.59 23.67 -2.91
N PRO A 34 7.78 23.05 -2.78
CA PRO A 34 8.41 22.83 -1.48
C PRO A 34 8.50 24.13 -0.67
N LYS A 35 8.18 24.05 0.62
CA LYS A 35 8.12 25.20 1.53
C LYS A 35 8.83 24.90 2.85
N THR A 36 9.15 25.94 3.60
CA THR A 36 9.73 25.80 4.94
C THR A 36 8.63 25.46 5.95
N ILE A 37 8.87 24.42 6.75
CA ILE A 37 8.01 23.98 7.83
C ILE A 37 8.88 23.84 9.08
N GLY A 38 8.54 24.56 10.14
CA GLY A 38 9.30 24.56 11.39
C GLY A 38 9.45 23.15 11.95
N GLY A 39 10.69 22.71 12.16
CA GLY A 39 11.00 21.40 12.75
C GLY A 39 10.62 20.18 11.91
N LEU A 40 10.41 20.35 10.59
CA LEU A 40 10.09 19.24 9.69
C LEU A 40 11.21 18.20 9.68
N ASP A 41 10.86 16.97 10.05
CA ASP A 41 11.75 15.80 10.01
C ASP A 41 11.27 14.71 9.05
N ARG A 42 10.00 14.72 8.65
CA ARG A 42 9.41 13.64 7.85
C ARG A 42 8.46 14.16 6.78
N LEU A 43 8.60 13.63 5.57
CA LEU A 43 7.59 13.70 4.52
C LEU A 43 6.92 12.34 4.34
N VAL A 44 5.60 12.33 4.15
CA VAL A 44 4.84 11.11 3.86
C VAL A 44 4.07 11.32 2.57
N PHE A 45 4.44 10.62 1.52
CA PHE A 45 3.79 10.69 0.22
C PHE A 45 2.76 9.56 0.10
N TRP A 46 1.55 9.88 -0.37
CA TRP A 46 0.54 8.90 -0.73
C TRP A 46 -0.06 9.22 -2.09
N GLY A 47 0.15 8.33 -3.05
CA GLY A 47 -0.38 8.48 -4.42
C GLY A 47 -0.40 7.16 -5.15
N HIS A 48 -0.78 7.23 -6.42
CA HIS A 48 -0.61 6.12 -7.34
C HIS A 48 0.86 5.85 -7.58
N GLY A 49 1.16 4.60 -7.95
CA GLY A 49 2.47 4.22 -8.38
C GLY A 49 2.51 2.86 -9.06
N ASP A 50 3.48 2.75 -9.95
CA ASP A 50 3.82 1.58 -10.74
C ASP A 50 5.36 1.52 -10.84
N VAL A 51 5.89 0.69 -11.76
CA VAL A 51 7.34 0.59 -11.98
C VAL A 51 7.96 1.85 -12.62
N HIS A 52 7.19 2.79 -13.15
CA HIS A 52 7.68 3.96 -13.86
C HIS A 52 7.51 5.26 -13.08
N ARG A 53 6.41 5.40 -12.32
CA ARG A 53 6.04 6.65 -11.63
C ARG A 53 5.50 6.39 -10.24
N PHE A 54 5.68 7.38 -9.37
CA PHE A 54 5.03 7.48 -8.07
C PHE A 54 4.61 8.92 -7.84
N CYS A 55 3.35 9.16 -7.46
CA CYS A 55 2.77 10.49 -7.36
C CYS A 55 3.02 11.32 -8.64
N THR A 56 2.84 10.71 -9.81
CA THR A 56 3.16 11.25 -11.15
C THR A 56 4.64 11.49 -11.49
N LEU A 57 5.57 11.27 -10.55
CA LEU A 57 7.00 11.54 -10.72
C LEU A 57 7.79 10.27 -11.05
N THR A 58 8.69 10.36 -12.01
CA THR A 58 9.77 9.36 -12.18
C THR A 58 10.69 9.33 -10.96
N ALA A 59 11.53 8.30 -10.82
CA ALA A 59 12.44 8.19 -9.68
C ALA A 59 13.41 9.39 -9.56
N ASP A 60 13.98 9.86 -10.67
CA ASP A 60 14.88 11.02 -10.68
C ASP A 60 14.14 12.31 -10.30
N GLU A 61 12.92 12.53 -10.83
CA GLU A 61 12.09 13.68 -10.48
C GLU A 61 11.67 13.66 -9.01
N PHE A 62 11.32 12.50 -8.47
CA PHE A 62 10.96 12.33 -7.07
C PHE A 62 12.12 12.62 -6.13
N VAL A 63 13.32 12.10 -6.43
CA VAL A 63 14.53 12.38 -5.65
C VAL A 63 14.90 13.88 -5.73
N ALA A 64 14.78 14.50 -6.90
CA ALA A 64 15.00 15.94 -7.04
C ALA A 64 13.99 16.76 -6.21
N TYR A 65 12.72 16.38 -6.24
CA TYR A 65 11.65 17.02 -5.47
C TYR A 65 11.88 16.92 -3.96
N VAL A 66 12.25 15.74 -3.45
CA VAL A 66 12.65 15.55 -2.04
C VAL A 66 13.87 16.41 -1.71
N GLY A 67 14.81 16.54 -2.65
CA GLY A 67 15.97 17.39 -2.51
C GLY A 67 15.64 18.85 -2.26
N GLU A 68 14.68 19.40 -2.99
CA GLU A 68 14.18 20.77 -2.79
C GLU A 68 13.50 20.96 -1.43
N TRP A 69 12.74 19.95 -0.98
CA TRP A 69 12.20 19.94 0.39
C TRP A 69 13.30 19.95 1.44
N ARG A 70 14.34 19.13 1.27
CA ARG A 70 15.48 19.05 2.20
C ARG A 70 16.29 20.34 2.24
N LYS A 71 16.50 21.02 1.11
CA LYS A 71 17.17 22.33 1.05
C LYS A 71 16.45 23.37 1.91
N LYS A 72 15.11 23.40 1.87
CA LYS A 72 14.29 24.33 2.67
C LYS A 72 14.07 23.86 4.11
N ASN A 73 14.29 22.59 4.38
CA ASN A 73 14.08 21.96 5.69
C ASN A 73 15.30 21.09 6.06
N PRO A 74 16.40 21.68 6.55
CA PRO A 74 17.61 20.96 6.95
C PRO A 74 17.43 19.99 8.14
N GLY A 75 16.22 19.88 8.70
CA GLY A 75 15.83 18.84 9.67
C GLY A 75 15.22 17.57 9.05
N LEU A 76 14.78 17.60 7.78
CA LEU A 76 14.14 16.48 7.09
C LEU A 76 15.03 15.23 7.04
N ALA A 77 14.69 14.19 7.79
CA ALA A 77 15.48 12.98 7.96
C ALA A 77 14.82 11.74 7.34
N THR A 78 13.52 11.77 7.07
CA THR A 78 12.79 10.60 6.56
C THR A 78 11.78 10.97 5.47
N VAL A 79 11.70 10.15 4.43
CA VAL A 79 10.64 10.16 3.41
C VAL A 79 9.96 8.80 3.42
N GLU A 80 8.64 8.80 3.50
CA GLU A 80 7.79 7.62 3.51
C GLU A 80 6.96 7.58 2.21
N MET A 81 7.03 6.47 1.48
CA MET A 81 6.36 6.25 0.20
C MET A 81 5.21 5.26 0.38
N LEU A 82 3.97 5.74 0.31
CA LEU A 82 2.74 4.96 0.43
C LEU A 82 2.09 4.80 -0.94
N THR A 83 2.28 3.65 -1.58
CA THR A 83 1.71 3.36 -2.90
C THR A 83 1.54 1.86 -3.13
N CYS A 84 0.71 1.52 -4.10
CA CYS A 84 0.68 0.21 -4.72
C CYS A 84 1.97 -0.03 -5.53
N ASN A 85 2.31 -1.30 -5.80
CA ASN A 85 3.29 -1.77 -6.80
C ASN A 85 4.72 -1.17 -6.83
N ALA A 86 5.11 -0.26 -5.94
CA ALA A 86 6.42 0.40 -6.07
C ALA A 86 7.62 -0.47 -5.65
N ARG A 87 7.39 -1.53 -4.87
CA ARG A 87 8.42 -2.37 -4.24
C ARG A 87 8.63 -3.72 -4.92
N HIS A 88 7.72 -4.09 -5.79
CA HIS A 88 7.66 -5.42 -6.39
C HIS A 88 8.20 -5.32 -7.82
N ARG A 89 9.10 -6.24 -8.18
CA ARG A 89 9.67 -6.27 -9.53
C ARG A 89 8.65 -6.92 -10.45
N GLN A 90 8.16 -6.17 -11.42
CA GLN A 90 7.23 -6.67 -12.43
C GLN A 90 8.03 -7.03 -13.68
N THR A 91 7.91 -8.27 -14.14
CA THR A 91 8.39 -8.79 -15.44
C THR A 91 9.66 -8.11 -15.98
N GLY A 92 10.83 -8.42 -15.40
CA GLY A 92 12.12 -7.93 -15.91
C GLY A 92 12.46 -6.46 -15.63
N HIS A 93 11.57 -5.71 -14.98
CA HIS A 93 11.82 -4.33 -14.57
C HIS A 93 12.28 -4.23 -13.12
N SER A 94 13.22 -3.32 -12.85
CA SER A 94 13.52 -2.86 -11.49
C SER A 94 12.28 -2.22 -10.87
N SER A 95 12.04 -2.49 -9.60
CA SER A 95 10.96 -1.81 -8.86
C SER A 95 11.19 -0.29 -8.86
N TYR A 96 10.13 0.50 -8.70
CA TYR A 96 10.30 1.96 -8.60
C TYR A 96 11.24 2.34 -7.46
N THR A 97 11.18 1.62 -6.32
CA THR A 97 12.09 1.88 -5.20
C THR A 97 13.53 1.50 -5.51
N ASP A 98 13.79 0.46 -6.31
CA ASP A 98 15.17 0.14 -6.77
C ASP A 98 15.71 1.27 -7.66
N GLN A 99 14.84 1.89 -8.46
CA GLN A 99 15.21 3.06 -9.27
C GLN A 99 15.48 4.30 -8.40
N VAL A 100 14.71 4.51 -7.32
CA VAL A 100 14.99 5.56 -6.33
C VAL A 100 16.35 5.35 -5.65
N VAL A 101 16.64 4.12 -5.19
CA VAL A 101 17.96 3.78 -4.62
C VAL A 101 19.08 4.05 -5.62
N THR A 102 18.87 3.67 -6.89
CA THR A 102 19.81 3.95 -7.98
C THR A 102 19.99 5.46 -8.23
N ALA A 103 18.93 6.24 -8.20
CA ALA A 103 18.99 7.69 -8.35
C ALA A 103 19.75 8.36 -7.20
N LEU A 104 19.55 7.88 -5.96
CA LEU A 104 20.26 8.35 -4.76
C LEU A 104 21.76 8.02 -4.81
N SER A 105 22.15 6.89 -5.38
CA SER A 105 23.56 6.46 -5.45
C SER A 105 24.40 7.26 -6.44
N ARG A 106 23.79 7.89 -7.45
CA ARG A 106 24.48 8.67 -8.50
C ARG A 106 25.11 9.98 -7.98
N LYS A 107 24.80 10.41 -6.75
CA LYS A 107 25.48 11.46 -5.95
C LYS A 107 26.04 12.71 -6.67
N PRO A 108 25.21 13.59 -7.27
CA PRO A 108 25.66 14.97 -7.37
C PRO A 108 24.54 15.96 -7.04
N LYS A 109 24.52 16.42 -5.77
CA LYS A 109 23.98 17.72 -5.32
C LYS A 109 22.48 17.85 -5.03
N ASN A 110 21.71 16.78 -4.88
CA ASN A 110 20.27 16.90 -4.58
C ASN A 110 19.91 16.88 -3.08
N GLN A 111 20.82 16.67 -2.12
CA GLN A 111 20.55 16.61 -0.65
C GLN A 111 19.62 15.46 -0.20
N ALA A 112 18.87 14.85 -1.12
CA ALA A 112 17.97 13.73 -0.86
C ALA A 112 18.74 12.49 -0.37
N ASP A 113 20.00 12.32 -0.77
CA ASP A 113 20.91 11.27 -0.30
C ASP A 113 21.17 11.29 1.21
N LYS A 114 20.82 12.38 1.90
CA LYS A 114 20.90 12.52 3.37
C LYS A 114 19.60 12.15 4.09
N VAL A 115 18.59 11.71 3.36
CA VAL A 115 17.26 11.36 3.86
C VAL A 115 17.08 9.86 3.78
N LYS A 116 16.52 9.25 4.83
CA LYS A 116 16.12 7.84 4.79
C LYS A 116 14.81 7.69 4.04
N PHE A 117 14.78 6.81 3.04
CA PHE A 117 13.55 6.48 2.32
C PHE A 117 12.97 5.18 2.84
N ARG A 118 11.65 5.16 3.06
CA ARG A 118 10.91 4.01 3.56
C ARG A 118 9.70 3.75 2.67
N ALA A 119 9.37 2.49 2.45
CA ALA A 119 8.22 2.07 1.67
C ALA A 119 7.59 0.80 2.27
N LEU A 120 6.44 0.38 1.74
CA LEU A 120 5.80 -0.89 2.13
C LEU A 120 6.77 -2.08 1.93
N PRO A 121 6.61 -3.20 2.66
CA PRO A 121 7.58 -4.28 2.59
C PRO A 121 7.53 -5.01 1.25
N VAL A 122 8.68 -5.55 0.82
CA VAL A 122 8.68 -6.62 -0.19
C VAL A 122 8.03 -7.83 0.45
N ALA A 123 7.00 -8.36 -0.20
CA ALA A 123 6.15 -9.39 0.38
C ALA A 123 6.48 -10.77 -0.19
N THR A 124 6.54 -11.76 0.69
CA THR A 124 6.51 -13.18 0.34
C THR A 124 5.23 -13.80 0.92
N THR A 125 4.66 -14.74 0.18
CA THR A 125 3.48 -15.49 0.61
C THR A 125 3.84 -16.50 1.70
N ALA A 126 2.85 -17.04 2.41
CA ALA A 126 3.07 -18.12 3.38
C ALA A 126 3.62 -19.39 2.73
N SER A 127 3.41 -19.59 1.43
CA SER A 127 4.02 -20.66 0.63
C SER A 127 5.42 -20.32 0.09
N ASN A 128 6.04 -19.26 0.59
CA ASN A 128 7.38 -18.81 0.21
C ASN A 128 7.55 -18.41 -1.26
N LYS A 129 6.46 -18.01 -1.92
CA LYS A 129 6.49 -17.38 -3.24
C LYS A 129 6.71 -15.88 -3.12
N THR A 130 7.60 -15.33 -3.93
CA THR A 130 7.75 -13.89 -4.13
C THR A 130 6.44 -13.32 -4.67
N CYS A 131 6.01 -12.18 -4.13
CA CYS A 131 4.94 -11.41 -4.73
C CYS A 131 5.50 -10.52 -5.83
N ASP A 132 4.73 -10.32 -6.90
CA ASP A 132 5.09 -9.43 -8.02
C ASP A 132 4.14 -8.22 -8.10
N TRP A 133 2.97 -8.34 -7.49
CA TRP A 133 1.90 -7.34 -7.50
C TRP A 133 1.46 -7.03 -6.09
N SER A 134 1.12 -5.77 -5.84
CA SER A 134 0.56 -5.31 -4.59
C SER A 134 -0.36 -4.11 -4.72
N ILE A 135 -1.39 -4.09 -3.88
CA ILE A 135 -2.39 -3.02 -3.79
C ILE A 135 -2.53 -2.58 -2.34
N LEU A 136 -2.52 -1.26 -2.15
CA LEU A 136 -2.83 -0.61 -0.88
C LEU A 136 -4.26 -0.09 -0.92
N LYS A 137 -5.15 -0.77 -0.20
CA LYS A 137 -6.55 -0.41 -0.05
C LYS A 137 -6.76 0.46 1.17
N TRP A 138 -7.69 1.42 1.08
CA TRP A 138 -8.13 2.25 2.19
C TRP A 138 -9.66 2.26 2.29
N HIS A 139 -10.17 2.12 3.51
CA HIS A 139 -11.59 2.21 3.79
C HIS A 139 -11.87 3.47 4.63
N PRO A 140 -12.52 4.51 4.05
CA PRO A 140 -12.73 5.79 4.72
C PRO A 140 -13.59 5.66 5.98
N GLY A 141 -14.69 4.88 5.90
CA GLY A 141 -15.67 4.81 6.99
C GLY A 141 -15.14 4.24 8.30
N SER A 142 -14.02 3.51 8.27
CA SER A 142 -13.37 2.94 9.46
C SER A 142 -11.94 3.44 9.66
N ALA A 143 -11.43 4.32 8.80
CA ALA A 143 -10.04 4.77 8.79
C ALA A 143 -9.03 3.60 8.87
N THR A 144 -9.29 2.51 8.16
CA THR A 144 -8.42 1.33 8.08
C THR A 144 -7.86 1.14 6.68
N TRP A 145 -6.78 0.37 6.57
CA TRP A 145 -6.13 0.03 5.32
C TRP A 145 -5.80 -1.46 5.27
N ALA A 146 -5.63 -1.98 4.05
CA ALA A 146 -5.05 -3.31 3.80
C ALA A 146 -4.00 -3.19 2.71
N TYR A 147 -2.84 -3.78 2.95
CA TYR A 147 -1.84 -4.03 1.93
C TYR A 147 -1.93 -5.50 1.54
N VAL A 148 -2.25 -5.73 0.28
CA VAL A 148 -2.43 -7.07 -0.30
C VAL A 148 -1.39 -7.22 -1.39
N ALA A 149 -0.57 -8.26 -1.31
CA ALA A 149 0.41 -8.60 -2.33
C ALA A 149 0.26 -10.06 -2.75
N ALA A 150 0.52 -10.37 -4.01
CA ALA A 150 0.42 -11.71 -4.54
C ALA A 150 1.43 -11.97 -5.67
N PRO A 151 1.80 -13.25 -5.93
CA PRO A 151 2.57 -13.65 -7.10
C PRO A 151 1.77 -13.43 -8.40
N THR A 152 2.48 -13.37 -9.53
CA THR A 152 1.86 -13.39 -10.86
C THR A 152 1.11 -14.70 -11.11
N LYS A 153 -0.03 -14.62 -11.79
CA LYS A 153 -0.80 -15.82 -12.19
C LYS A 153 -0.10 -16.49 -13.37
N ALA A 154 0.09 -17.81 -13.30
CA ALA A 154 0.73 -18.58 -14.37
C ALA A 154 -0.07 -18.67 -15.70
N VAL A 155 -1.25 -18.04 -15.81
CA VAL A 155 -2.15 -18.18 -16.97
C VAL A 155 -2.70 -16.83 -17.45
N GLU A 156 -2.33 -16.51 -18.70
CA GLU A 156 -2.51 -15.40 -19.65
C GLU A 156 -3.55 -14.26 -19.51
N ASN A 157 -4.47 -14.22 -18.53
CA ASN A 157 -5.59 -13.26 -18.61
C ASN A 157 -5.56 -12.15 -17.55
N HIS A 158 -4.43 -11.45 -17.39
CA HIS A 158 -4.10 -10.35 -16.44
C HIS A 158 -3.07 -10.76 -15.38
N GLU A 159 -1.97 -10.01 -15.35
CA GLU A 159 -0.79 -10.26 -14.51
C GLU A 159 -1.07 -10.09 -13.00
N ASP A 160 -2.13 -9.35 -12.62
CA ASP A 160 -2.49 -8.96 -11.25
C ASP A 160 -3.66 -9.76 -10.62
N ASN A 161 -4.17 -10.79 -11.32
CA ASN A 161 -5.39 -11.50 -10.93
C ASN A 161 -5.39 -12.09 -9.52
N HIS A 162 -4.27 -12.65 -9.04
CA HIS A 162 -4.20 -13.22 -7.68
C HIS A 162 -4.33 -12.15 -6.60
N MET A 163 -3.84 -10.94 -6.86
CA MET A 163 -3.94 -9.81 -5.94
C MET A 163 -5.39 -9.33 -5.86
N HIS A 164 -6.07 -9.16 -7.01
CA HIS A 164 -7.49 -8.77 -7.02
C HIS A 164 -8.41 -9.83 -6.43
N GLU A 165 -8.13 -11.11 -6.67
CA GLU A 165 -8.84 -12.22 -6.02
C GLU A 165 -8.64 -12.18 -4.50
N ALA A 166 -7.41 -11.92 -4.03
CA ALA A 166 -7.12 -11.81 -2.61
C ALA A 166 -7.85 -10.63 -1.96
N VAL A 167 -7.92 -9.48 -2.65
CA VAL A 167 -8.72 -8.32 -2.21
C VAL A 167 -10.20 -8.68 -2.12
N ALA A 168 -10.77 -9.29 -3.17
CA ALA A 168 -12.17 -9.67 -3.18
C ALA A 168 -12.50 -10.66 -2.06
N MET A 169 -11.61 -11.63 -1.81
CA MET A 169 -11.77 -12.60 -0.73
C MET A 169 -11.69 -11.93 0.65
N LEU A 170 -10.74 -11.02 0.87
CA LEU A 170 -10.64 -10.23 2.10
C LEU A 170 -11.90 -9.40 2.33
N GLU A 171 -12.41 -8.74 1.29
CA GLU A 171 -13.58 -7.87 1.37
C GLU A 171 -14.90 -8.62 1.63
N ASN A 172 -14.96 -9.94 1.38
CA ASN A 172 -16.11 -10.77 1.80
C ASN A 172 -16.30 -10.79 3.33
N PHE A 173 -15.25 -10.48 4.11
CA PHE A 173 -15.29 -10.40 5.57
C PHE A 173 -15.68 -9.01 6.10
N MET A 174 -16.10 -8.08 5.23
CA MET A 174 -16.62 -6.76 5.62
C MET A 174 -18.16 -6.76 5.59
N LEU A 175 -18.85 -7.07 6.71
CA LEU A 175 -20.33 -7.24 6.75
C LEU A 175 -21.12 -6.33 7.71
N PRO A 176 -22.30 -5.84 7.27
CA PRO A 176 -22.64 -5.50 5.88
C PRO A 176 -21.55 -4.61 5.26
N ARG A 177 -21.47 -4.53 3.92
CA ARG A 177 -20.66 -3.47 3.27
C ARG A 177 -20.98 -2.16 3.99
N GLY A 178 -20.00 -1.59 4.69
CA GLY A 178 -20.14 -0.34 5.45
C GLY A 178 -20.45 -0.44 6.94
N THR A 179 -20.51 -1.59 7.61
CA THR A 179 -20.82 -1.63 9.07
C THR A 179 -19.98 -2.59 9.94
N GLY A 180 -19.07 -3.37 9.38
CA GLY A 180 -18.17 -4.26 10.14
C GLY A 180 -16.72 -3.80 10.22
N ILE A 181 -16.45 -2.69 10.92
CA ILE A 181 -15.18 -2.31 11.59
C ILE A 181 -13.90 -2.06 10.74
N GLY A 182 -13.87 -2.41 9.45
CA GLY A 182 -12.78 -2.07 8.52
C GLY A 182 -11.80 -3.21 8.25
N TYR A 183 -10.77 -2.92 7.46
CA TYR A 183 -9.81 -3.92 6.96
C TYR A 183 -9.10 -4.70 8.09
N ARG A 184 -8.93 -4.13 9.29
CA ARG A 184 -8.34 -4.83 10.43
C ARG A 184 -9.17 -6.05 10.84
N GLN A 185 -10.48 -5.90 10.99
CA GLN A 185 -11.37 -6.96 11.42
C GLN A 185 -11.69 -7.91 10.27
N ALA A 186 -11.79 -7.38 9.04
CA ALA A 186 -11.88 -8.22 7.85
C ALA A 186 -10.69 -9.17 7.76
N TYR A 187 -9.47 -8.68 7.99
CA TYR A 187 -8.27 -9.51 8.01
C TYR A 187 -8.29 -10.54 9.14
N ALA A 188 -8.71 -10.17 10.35
CA ALA A 188 -8.84 -11.13 11.46
C ALA A 188 -9.84 -12.27 11.13
N GLY A 189 -11.01 -11.93 10.56
CA GLY A 189 -12.01 -12.90 10.13
C GLY A 189 -11.53 -13.78 8.98
N PHE A 190 -10.88 -13.17 7.99
CA PHE A 190 -10.26 -13.87 6.86
C PHE A 190 -9.23 -14.89 7.34
N SER A 191 -8.32 -14.50 8.23
CA SER A 191 -7.24 -15.37 8.73
C SER A 191 -7.75 -16.50 9.63
N ALA A 192 -8.83 -16.27 10.38
CA ALA A 192 -9.43 -17.28 11.26
C ALA A 192 -10.42 -18.23 10.55
N SER A 193 -10.84 -17.90 9.33
CA SER A 193 -11.88 -18.64 8.62
C SER A 193 -11.39 -20.02 8.16
N LYS A 194 -12.24 -21.04 8.40
CA LYS A 194 -12.07 -22.41 7.89
C LYS A 194 -12.92 -22.68 6.63
N GLY A 195 -13.54 -21.64 6.07
CA GLY A 195 -14.51 -21.73 4.99
C GLY A 195 -15.95 -21.52 5.47
N ILE A 196 -16.88 -21.68 4.53
CA ILE A 196 -18.33 -21.56 4.72
C ILE A 196 -19.01 -22.90 4.43
N THR A 197 -20.24 -23.04 4.92
CA THR A 197 -21.19 -24.12 4.62
C THR A 197 -22.44 -23.54 3.96
N LEU A 198 -23.34 -24.39 3.45
CA LEU A 198 -24.63 -23.96 2.92
C LEU A 198 -25.48 -23.18 3.93
N GLN A 199 -25.30 -23.44 5.23
CA GLN A 199 -26.01 -22.77 6.32
C GLN A 199 -25.33 -21.47 6.78
N SER A 200 -24.13 -21.17 6.27
CA SER A 200 -23.44 -19.93 6.62
C SER A 200 -24.26 -18.73 6.13
N PRO A 201 -24.43 -17.66 6.94
CA PRO A 201 -25.26 -16.51 6.56
C PRO A 201 -24.91 -15.89 5.21
N PHE A 202 -23.62 -15.90 4.86
CA PHE A 202 -23.14 -15.48 3.54
C PHE A 202 -23.68 -16.37 2.41
N ALA A 203 -23.52 -17.70 2.53
CA ALA A 203 -24.00 -18.65 1.53
C ALA A 203 -25.53 -18.58 1.36
N VAL A 204 -26.27 -18.46 2.46
CA VAL A 204 -27.73 -18.29 2.47
C VAL A 204 -28.13 -16.99 1.75
N LYS A 205 -27.49 -15.87 2.10
CA LYS A 205 -27.77 -14.55 1.49
C LYS A 205 -27.57 -14.56 -0.02
N TYR A 206 -26.51 -15.20 -0.51
CA TYR A 206 -26.19 -15.25 -1.93
C TYR A 206 -26.74 -16.48 -2.67
N LYS A 207 -27.58 -17.29 -2.01
CA LYS A 207 -28.19 -18.50 -2.57
C LYS A 207 -27.15 -19.44 -3.21
N TYR A 208 -26.07 -19.71 -2.48
CA TYR A 208 -25.03 -20.62 -2.95
C TYR A 208 -25.53 -22.06 -2.95
N ASP A 209 -25.21 -22.79 -4.02
CA ASP A 209 -25.28 -24.25 -4.05
C ASP A 209 -23.96 -24.85 -3.52
N GLN A 210 -23.90 -26.19 -3.41
CA GLN A 210 -22.71 -26.86 -2.89
C GLN A 210 -21.46 -26.56 -3.72
N LYS A 211 -21.59 -26.53 -5.06
CA LYS A 211 -20.49 -26.22 -5.98
C LYS A 211 -19.89 -24.84 -5.71
N LYS A 212 -20.72 -23.82 -5.47
CA LYS A 212 -20.26 -22.46 -5.13
C LYS A 212 -19.61 -22.40 -3.75
N VAL A 213 -20.13 -23.15 -2.77
CA VAL A 213 -19.49 -23.29 -1.45
C VAL A 213 -18.11 -23.91 -1.58
N ASP A 214 -17.97 -25.00 -2.33
CA ASP A 214 -16.69 -25.68 -2.55
C ASP A 214 -15.70 -24.75 -3.26
N THR A 215 -16.15 -24.08 -4.33
CA THR A 215 -15.33 -23.10 -5.08
C THR A 215 -14.85 -21.96 -4.18
N PHE A 216 -15.74 -21.43 -3.31
CA PHE A 216 -15.38 -20.39 -2.35
C PHE A 216 -14.32 -20.89 -1.37
N ASN A 217 -14.52 -22.06 -0.79
CA ASN A 217 -13.62 -22.65 0.20
C ASN A 217 -12.24 -22.97 -0.40
N ASP A 218 -12.20 -23.47 -1.63
CA ASP A 218 -10.94 -23.72 -2.34
C ASP A 218 -10.21 -22.41 -2.66
N THR A 219 -10.94 -21.38 -3.07
CA THR A 219 -10.38 -20.04 -3.31
C THR A 219 -9.84 -19.44 -2.02
N LEU A 220 -10.59 -19.54 -0.90
CA LEU A 220 -10.16 -19.04 0.41
C LEU A 220 -8.84 -19.70 0.83
N LYS A 221 -8.77 -21.03 0.79
CA LYS A 221 -7.56 -21.80 1.14
C LYS A 221 -6.37 -21.39 0.26
N ARG A 222 -6.59 -21.23 -1.05
CA ARG A 222 -5.56 -20.77 -1.97
C ARG A 222 -5.06 -19.38 -1.60
N VAL A 223 -5.96 -18.41 -1.44
CA VAL A 223 -5.61 -17.03 -1.10
C VAL A 223 -4.88 -16.94 0.24
N GLN A 224 -5.33 -17.67 1.27
CA GLN A 224 -4.65 -17.72 2.57
C GLN A 224 -3.21 -18.22 2.47
N LYS A 225 -2.91 -19.08 1.47
CA LYS A 225 -1.58 -19.63 1.22
C LYS A 225 -0.72 -18.76 0.31
N ASP A 226 -1.32 -18.20 -0.74
CA ASP A 226 -0.65 -17.59 -1.88
C ASP A 226 -0.86 -16.07 -1.99
N ALA A 227 -1.32 -15.41 -0.92
CA ALA A 227 -1.32 -13.96 -0.79
C ALA A 227 -0.63 -13.53 0.52
N TYR A 228 0.02 -12.37 0.48
CA TYR A 228 0.46 -11.65 1.66
C TYR A 228 -0.55 -10.54 1.96
N ILE A 229 -1.11 -10.54 3.16
CA ILE A 229 -2.06 -9.53 3.59
C ILE A 229 -1.65 -9.01 4.95
N ILE A 230 -1.53 -7.70 5.08
CA ILE A 230 -1.46 -6.99 6.35
C ILE A 230 -2.52 -5.89 6.36
N ALA A 231 -3.11 -5.63 7.51
CA ALA A 231 -4.16 -4.63 7.66
C ALA A 231 -4.07 -3.93 9.02
N GLY A 232 -4.53 -2.69 9.07
CA GLY A 232 -4.44 -1.89 10.29
C GLY A 232 -5.29 -0.63 10.25
N THR A 233 -5.23 0.13 11.33
CA THR A 233 -5.72 1.51 11.35
C THR A 233 -4.73 2.42 10.63
N ILE A 234 -5.21 3.52 10.07
CA ILE A 234 -4.37 4.47 9.32
C ILE A 234 -3.17 4.99 10.14
N GLY A 235 -3.32 5.11 11.46
CA GLY A 235 -2.24 5.47 12.38
C GLY A 235 -1.10 4.44 12.43
N LEU A 236 -1.38 3.18 12.13
CA LEU A 236 -0.40 2.09 12.13
C LEU A 236 0.38 1.96 10.81
N LEU A 237 -0.07 2.60 9.72
CA LEU A 237 0.48 2.40 8.38
C LEU A 237 1.99 2.67 8.30
N ARG A 238 2.47 3.79 8.84
CA ARG A 238 3.90 4.16 8.82
C ARG A 238 4.82 3.18 9.56
N TRP A 239 4.27 2.43 10.52
CA TRP A 239 5.06 1.47 11.31
C TRP A 239 5.34 0.20 10.52
N MET A 240 4.60 -0.03 9.44
CA MET A 240 4.78 -1.17 8.54
C MET A 240 5.78 -0.89 7.41
N LEU A 241 6.27 0.35 7.31
CA LEU A 241 7.25 0.71 6.30
C LEU A 241 8.64 0.23 6.70
N VAL A 242 9.42 -0.18 5.70
CA VAL A 242 10.81 -0.61 5.85
C VAL A 242 11.71 0.26 5.00
N ASP A 243 12.94 0.45 5.44
CA ASP A 243 13.94 1.22 4.73
C ASP A 243 14.21 0.60 3.35
N ILE A 244 14.42 1.44 2.33
CA ILE A 244 14.83 1.04 0.98
C ILE A 244 16.32 1.40 0.82
N ASN A 245 17.18 0.54 1.35
CA ASN A 245 18.64 0.71 1.27
C ASN A 245 19.19 0.07 0.00
#